data_AF-A0A964JTM3-F1
#
_entry.id   AF-A0A964JTM3-F1
#
_cell.length_a   1.000
_cell.length_b   1.000
_cell.length_c   1.000
_cell.angle_alpha   90.00
_cell.angle_beta   90.00
_cell.angle_gamma   90.00
#
_symmetry.space_group_name_H-M   'P 1'
#
loop_
_entity.id
_entity.type
_entity.pdbx_description
1 polymer ?
#
loop_
_entity_poly.entity_id
_entity_poly.type
_entity_poly.pdbx_seq_one_letter_code
_entity_poly.pdbx_strand_id
1 'polypeptide(L)'
;MPIYPDRVDFSDEDVARIVAALPQGANYGREEKLGYILRDWGRNDLPDHLSRATLPSKWAKSSKALTKVEKLAKELRGAIQELDEYSHTRMKLAIASGDPHKLLSIGRDEKVQVQHRFDEGLKFLNAISNLASDAKRGHPRNIAAYLVVLDAAAIYEWSTGRKATRNVDRVTNKETGPFRSFLEAVWPIVFGKGLFGLQAAMRGWEAARTKYDEKSALIANIRLRTGMAD
;
A
#
# COMPACT_ATOMS: atom_id res chain seq x y z
N MET A 1 -8.40 17.57 6.22
CA MET A 1 -8.44 16.26 5.54
C MET A 1 -9.45 16.34 4.42
N PRO A 2 -9.22 15.76 3.23
CA PRO A 2 -10.25 15.69 2.20
C PRO A 2 -11.41 14.82 2.71
N ILE A 3 -12.62 15.35 2.65
CA ILE A 3 -13.86 14.58 2.81
C ILE A 3 -14.14 14.00 1.42
N TYR A 4 -14.10 12.68 1.30
CA TYR A 4 -14.49 11.99 0.07
C TYR A 4 -15.99 11.71 0.12
N PRO A 5 -16.69 11.67 -1.03
CA PRO A 5 -18.09 11.28 -1.05
C PRO A 5 -18.24 9.83 -0.58
N ASP A 6 -19.29 9.55 0.21
CA ASP A 6 -19.61 8.19 0.68
C ASP A 6 -19.98 7.25 -0.48
N ARG A 7 -20.36 7.81 -1.62
CA ARG A 7 -20.70 7.09 -2.84
C ARG A 7 -20.35 7.90 -4.07
N VAL A 8 -19.75 7.26 -5.07
CA VAL A 8 -19.52 7.82 -6.40
C VAL A 8 -20.50 7.14 -7.36
N ASP A 9 -21.49 7.86 -7.85
CA ASP A 9 -22.42 7.34 -8.87
C ASP A 9 -22.07 7.96 -10.21
N PHE A 10 -21.66 7.12 -11.17
CA PHE A 10 -21.34 7.58 -12.52
C PHE A 10 -22.65 7.81 -13.29
N SER A 11 -22.93 9.07 -13.61
CA SER A 11 -24.07 9.44 -14.45
C SER A 11 -23.86 8.99 -15.92
N ASP A 12 -24.91 9.02 -16.72
CA ASP A 12 -24.81 8.71 -18.15
C ASP A 12 -23.88 9.70 -18.88
N GLU A 13 -23.91 10.97 -18.47
CA GLU A 13 -23.01 12.00 -18.99
C GLU A 13 -21.54 11.72 -18.62
N ASP A 14 -21.29 11.25 -17.40
CA ASP A 14 -19.95 10.86 -16.96
C ASP A 14 -19.44 9.64 -17.72
N VAL A 15 -20.29 8.63 -17.92
CA VAL A 15 -19.95 7.45 -18.73
C VAL A 15 -19.65 7.87 -20.16
N ALA A 16 -20.47 8.72 -20.78
CA ALA A 16 -20.24 9.22 -22.14
C ALA A 16 -18.90 9.98 -22.24
N ARG A 17 -18.58 10.82 -21.24
CA ARG A 17 -17.30 11.52 -21.16
C ARG A 17 -16.11 10.57 -21.05
N ILE A 18 -16.24 9.51 -20.25
CA ILE A 18 -15.18 8.50 -20.08
C ILE A 18 -15.00 7.68 -21.36
N VAL A 19 -16.09 7.27 -22.02
CA VAL A 19 -16.07 6.55 -23.30
C VAL A 19 -15.40 7.40 -24.38
N ALA A 20 -15.75 8.69 -24.48
CA ALA A 20 -15.14 9.61 -25.44
C ALA A 20 -13.63 9.84 -25.22
N ALA A 21 -13.12 9.55 -24.02
CA ALA A 21 -11.69 9.64 -23.71
C ALA A 21 -10.90 8.37 -24.07
N LEU A 22 -11.58 7.29 -24.51
CA LEU A 22 -10.91 6.08 -24.99
C LEU A 22 -10.27 6.32 -26.36
N PRO A 23 -9.14 5.65 -26.67
CA PRO A 23 -8.55 5.71 -27.99
C PRO A 23 -9.48 5.09 -29.05
N GLN A 24 -9.45 5.64 -30.27
CA GLN A 24 -10.17 5.07 -31.41
C GLN A 24 -9.80 3.59 -31.64
N GLY A 25 -10.81 2.78 -31.94
CA GLY A 25 -10.66 1.33 -32.13
C GLY A 25 -10.62 0.53 -30.83
N ALA A 26 -11.19 1.05 -29.74
CA ALA A 26 -11.51 0.23 -28.57
C ALA A 26 -12.61 -0.79 -28.95
N ASN A 27 -12.73 -1.87 -28.17
CA ASN A 27 -13.58 -2.99 -28.54
C ASN A 27 -15.05 -2.61 -28.33
N TYR A 28 -15.81 -2.43 -29.42
CA TYR A 28 -17.23 -2.04 -29.39
C TYR A 28 -18.08 -2.87 -28.41
N GLY A 29 -17.88 -4.19 -28.34
CA GLY A 29 -18.64 -5.05 -27.42
C GLY A 29 -18.28 -4.83 -25.94
N ARG A 30 -17.11 -4.27 -25.64
CA ARG A 30 -16.69 -3.88 -24.28
C ARG A 30 -17.13 -2.47 -23.93
N GLU A 31 -17.25 -1.57 -24.91
CA GLU A 31 -17.75 -0.21 -24.71
C GLU A 31 -19.18 -0.19 -24.17
N GLU A 32 -20.07 -1.04 -24.71
CA GLU A 32 -21.46 -1.14 -24.24
C GLU A 32 -21.55 -1.55 -22.75
N LYS A 33 -20.63 -2.43 -22.31
CA LYS A 33 -20.56 -2.92 -20.93
C LYS A 33 -19.79 -1.97 -20.00
N LEU A 34 -19.04 -1.01 -20.53
CA LEU A 34 -18.21 -0.11 -19.73
C LEU A 34 -19.06 0.72 -18.77
N GLY A 35 -20.22 1.21 -19.21
CA GLY A 35 -21.14 1.95 -18.36
C GLY A 35 -21.62 1.15 -17.16
N TYR A 36 -21.87 -0.16 -17.33
CA TYR A 36 -22.23 -1.05 -16.22
C TYR A 36 -21.06 -1.20 -15.23
N ILE A 37 -19.86 -1.48 -15.73
CA ILE A 37 -18.66 -1.66 -14.91
C ILE A 37 -18.32 -0.39 -14.11
N LEU A 38 -18.40 0.78 -14.72
CA LEU A 38 -18.11 2.05 -14.05
C LEU A 38 -19.10 2.30 -12.90
N ARG A 39 -20.40 2.10 -13.13
CA ARG A 39 -21.42 2.29 -12.09
C ARG A 39 -21.27 1.27 -10.97
N ASP A 40 -20.99 0.02 -11.30
CA ASP A 40 -20.76 -1.04 -10.32
C ASP A 40 -19.50 -0.78 -9.48
N TRP A 41 -18.40 -0.42 -10.14
CA TRP A 41 -17.16 0.03 -9.50
C TRP A 41 -17.40 1.21 -8.56
N GLY A 42 -18.16 2.22 -9.01
CA GLY A 42 -18.49 3.40 -8.20
C GLY A 42 -19.34 3.10 -6.96
N ARG A 43 -20.20 2.08 -7.04
CA ARG A 43 -21.11 1.69 -5.95
C ARG A 43 -20.48 0.74 -4.96
N ASN A 44 -19.65 -0.20 -5.43
CA ASN A 44 -19.21 -1.33 -4.62
C ASN A 44 -17.74 -1.25 -4.21
N ASP A 45 -16.87 -0.81 -5.11
CA ASP A 45 -15.42 -0.88 -4.91
C ASP A 45 -14.84 0.50 -4.47
N LEU A 46 -15.29 1.60 -5.08
CA LEU A 46 -14.82 2.95 -4.76
C LEU A 46 -15.05 3.38 -3.30
N PRO A 47 -16.21 3.14 -2.66
CA PRO A 47 -16.42 3.53 -1.27
C PRO A 47 -15.41 2.88 -0.32
N ASP A 48 -15.09 1.61 -0.52
CA ASP A 48 -14.06 0.91 0.26
C ASP A 48 -12.69 1.57 0.04
N HIS A 49 -12.31 1.82 -1.21
CA HIS A 49 -11.03 2.47 -1.54
C HIS A 49 -10.90 3.87 -0.92
N LEU A 50 -11.96 4.67 -1.00
CA LEU A 50 -12.01 6.02 -0.43
C LEU A 50 -12.03 6.00 1.11
N SER A 51 -12.70 5.00 1.73
CA SER A 51 -12.70 4.82 3.17
C SER A 51 -11.30 4.49 3.72
N ARG A 52 -10.51 3.67 3.00
CA ARG A 52 -9.12 3.34 3.37
C ARG A 52 -8.22 4.57 3.41
N ALA A 53 -8.56 5.63 2.67
CA ALA A 53 -7.85 6.91 2.66
C ALA A 53 -8.10 7.79 3.89
N THR A 54 -9.06 7.46 4.74
CA THR A 54 -9.37 8.19 5.98
C THR A 54 -8.56 7.69 7.19
N LEU A 55 -7.80 6.61 7.02
CA LEU A 55 -6.85 6.09 8.01
C LEU A 55 -5.55 6.90 8.28
N PRO A 56 -5.17 8.01 7.60
CA PRO A 56 -3.89 8.68 7.82
C PRO A 56 -3.64 9.13 9.25
N SER A 57 -4.66 9.48 10.04
CA SER A 57 -4.42 9.93 11.42
C SER A 57 -4.10 8.76 12.36
N LYS A 58 -4.81 7.64 12.25
CA LYS A 58 -4.54 6.41 13.02
C LYS A 58 -3.22 5.80 12.56
N TRP A 59 -3.00 5.71 11.26
CA TRP A 59 -1.78 5.14 10.71
C TRP A 59 -0.55 6.02 10.94
N ALA A 60 -0.64 7.36 10.85
CA ALA A 60 0.48 8.25 11.20
C ALA A 60 0.81 8.20 12.70
N LYS A 61 -0.20 8.08 13.58
CA LYS A 61 0.03 7.85 15.02
C LYS A 61 0.71 6.50 15.26
N SER A 62 0.22 5.43 14.64
CA SER A 62 0.83 4.10 14.71
C SER A 62 2.24 4.07 14.11
N SER A 63 2.49 4.75 13.00
CA SER A 63 3.80 4.85 12.34
C SER A 63 4.82 5.61 13.20
N LYS A 64 4.40 6.71 13.85
CA LYS A 64 5.24 7.41 14.84
C LYS A 64 5.54 6.52 16.04
N ALA A 65 4.55 5.80 16.57
CA ALA A 65 4.73 4.86 17.66
C ALA A 65 5.71 3.74 17.27
N LEU A 66 5.55 3.14 16.08
CA LEU A 66 6.44 2.11 15.55
C LEU A 66 7.86 2.62 15.33
N THR A 67 8.02 3.85 14.83
CA THR A 67 9.34 4.48 14.68
C THR A 67 10.02 4.71 16.04
N LYS A 68 9.23 5.10 17.05
CA LYS A 68 9.72 5.24 18.43
C LYS A 68 10.15 3.89 19.01
N VAL A 69 9.35 2.84 18.81
CA VAL A 69 9.67 1.47 19.22
C VAL A 69 10.93 0.95 18.52
N GLU A 70 11.07 1.19 17.20
CA GLU A 70 12.28 0.85 16.43
C GLU A 70 13.53 1.52 17.02
N LYS A 71 13.45 2.83 17.29
CA LYS A 71 14.56 3.59 17.87
C LYS A 71 14.96 3.02 19.23
N LEU A 72 13.99 2.80 20.12
CA LEU A 72 14.24 2.24 21.45
C LEU A 72 14.80 0.82 21.38
N ALA A 73 14.34 -0.01 20.44
CA ALA A 73 14.88 -1.36 20.24
C ALA A 73 16.34 -1.34 19.77
N LYS A 74 16.70 -0.39 18.87
CA LYS A 74 18.09 -0.17 18.44
C LYS A 74 18.98 0.32 19.58
N GLU A 75 18.50 1.28 20.36
CA GLU A 75 19.22 1.81 21.53
C GLU A 75 19.44 0.71 22.57
N LEU A 76 18.40 -0.07 22.90
CA LEU A 76 18.51 -1.19 23.84
C LEU A 76 19.48 -2.25 23.32
N ARG A 77 19.41 -2.60 22.03
CA ARG A 77 20.36 -3.56 21.43
C ARG A 77 21.80 -3.04 21.53
N GLY A 78 22.03 -1.77 21.21
CA GLY A 78 23.36 -1.14 21.33
C GLY A 78 23.87 -1.20 22.77
N ALA A 79 23.05 -0.78 23.73
CA ALA A 79 23.38 -0.84 25.15
C ALA A 79 23.69 -2.26 25.64
N ILE A 80 22.96 -3.27 25.16
CA ILE A 80 23.26 -4.69 25.48
C ILE A 80 24.62 -5.09 24.90
N GLN A 81 24.95 -4.70 23.67
CA GLN A 81 26.22 -5.04 23.01
C GLN A 81 27.44 -4.36 23.66
N GLU A 82 27.23 -3.24 24.37
CA GLU A 82 28.27 -2.51 25.10
C GLU A 82 28.55 -3.09 26.50
N LEU A 83 27.74 -4.04 26.97
CA LEU A 83 27.96 -4.68 28.27
C LEU A 83 29.25 -5.52 28.26
N ASP A 84 30.00 -5.45 29.34
CA ASP A 84 31.07 -6.42 29.59
C ASP A 84 30.51 -7.84 29.83
N GLU A 85 31.38 -8.84 29.75
CA GLU A 85 31.01 -10.26 29.87
C GLU A 85 30.32 -10.58 31.22
N TYR A 86 30.77 -9.92 32.30
CA TYR A 86 30.20 -10.07 33.63
C TYR A 86 28.76 -9.55 33.70
N SER A 87 28.53 -8.35 33.18
CA SER A 87 27.23 -7.68 33.13
C SER A 87 26.26 -8.42 32.19
N HIS A 88 26.77 -8.93 31.06
CA HIS A 88 26.01 -9.82 30.17
C HIS A 88 25.53 -11.07 30.90
N THR A 89 26.40 -11.68 31.69
CA THR A 89 26.05 -12.87 32.47
C THR A 89 24.98 -12.55 33.50
N ARG A 90 25.11 -11.45 34.27
CA ARG A 90 24.08 -11.02 35.23
C ARG A 90 22.73 -10.75 34.58
N MET A 91 22.72 -10.08 33.42
CA MET A 91 21.49 -9.78 32.68
C MET A 91 20.78 -11.04 32.20
N LYS A 92 21.52 -12.00 31.63
CA LYS A 92 20.99 -13.30 31.20
C LYS A 92 20.29 -14.01 32.36
N LEU A 93 20.90 -13.99 33.54
CA LEU A 93 20.34 -14.61 34.73
C LEU A 93 19.11 -13.89 35.24
N ALA A 94 19.15 -12.56 35.34
CA ALA A 94 17.99 -11.76 35.73
C ALA A 94 16.75 -12.06 34.86
N ILE A 95 16.95 -12.21 33.54
CA ILE A 95 15.87 -12.52 32.59
C ILE A 95 15.31 -13.93 32.79
N ALA A 96 16.17 -14.91 33.11
CA ALA A 96 15.75 -16.30 33.20
C ALA A 96 15.15 -16.68 34.56
N SER A 97 15.70 -16.15 35.66
CA SER A 97 15.34 -16.53 37.03
C SER A 97 14.53 -15.47 37.78
N GLY A 98 14.43 -14.25 37.25
CA GLY A 98 13.92 -13.09 37.98
C GLY A 98 14.83 -12.62 39.13
N ASP A 99 16.00 -13.27 39.30
CA ASP A 99 16.95 -12.99 40.38
C ASP A 99 18.40 -12.91 39.84
N PRO A 100 18.98 -11.71 39.75
CA PRO A 100 20.33 -11.50 39.22
C PRO A 100 21.46 -12.05 40.12
N HIS A 101 21.16 -12.54 41.32
CA HIS A 101 22.15 -13.00 42.29
C HIS A 101 22.36 -14.52 42.29
N LYS A 102 21.55 -15.30 41.57
CA LYS A 102 21.67 -16.76 41.47
C LYS A 102 22.85 -17.30 40.65
N LEU A 103 23.89 -16.50 40.40
CA LEU A 103 25.05 -16.81 39.54
C LEU A 103 25.71 -18.18 39.79
N LEU A 104 25.68 -18.67 41.03
CA LEU A 104 26.45 -19.85 41.46
C LEU A 104 25.62 -21.15 41.53
N SER A 105 24.30 -21.10 41.40
CA SER A 105 23.42 -22.25 41.68
C SER A 105 22.76 -22.89 40.45
N ILE A 106 23.17 -22.47 39.25
CA ILE A 106 22.45 -22.75 38.00
C ILE A 106 23.05 -23.98 37.33
N GLY A 107 22.22 -25.00 37.12
CA GLY A 107 22.62 -26.23 36.44
C GLY A 107 23.04 -25.98 34.99
N ARG A 108 23.78 -26.93 34.39
CA ARG A 108 24.23 -26.84 32.99
C ARG A 108 23.05 -26.69 32.02
N ASP A 109 21.98 -27.45 32.22
CA ASP A 109 20.79 -27.42 31.35
C ASP A 109 20.03 -26.09 31.48
N GLU A 110 19.96 -25.56 32.69
CA GLU A 110 19.34 -24.27 32.96
C GLU A 110 20.16 -23.13 32.32
N LYS A 111 21.51 -23.19 32.34
CA LYS A 111 22.37 -22.26 31.59
C LYS A 111 22.11 -22.29 30.08
N VAL A 112 21.91 -23.47 29.49
CA VAL A 112 21.58 -23.60 28.06
C VAL A 112 20.23 -22.97 27.75
N GLN A 113 19.21 -23.20 28.59
CA GLN A 113 17.89 -22.59 28.43
C GLN A 113 17.92 -21.06 28.58
N VAL A 114 18.67 -20.55 29.56
CA VAL A 114 18.88 -19.10 29.76
C VAL A 114 19.49 -18.48 28.49
N GLN A 115 20.55 -19.10 27.97
CA GLN A 115 21.23 -18.64 26.77
C GLN A 115 20.27 -18.63 25.57
N HIS A 116 19.50 -19.70 25.38
CA HIS A 116 18.50 -19.79 24.31
C HIS A 116 17.46 -18.66 24.38
N ARG A 117 16.86 -18.43 25.56
CA ARG A 117 15.86 -17.36 25.75
C ARG A 117 16.45 -15.98 25.51
N PHE A 118 17.71 -15.76 25.92
CA PHE A 118 18.41 -14.51 25.67
C PHE A 118 18.61 -14.28 24.16
N ASP A 119 19.04 -15.33 23.43
CA ASP A 119 19.22 -15.26 21.99
C ASP A 119 17.88 -15.05 21.24
N GLU A 120 16.79 -15.65 21.71
CA GLU A 120 15.43 -15.38 21.22
C GLU A 120 15.02 -13.92 21.47
N GLY A 121 15.30 -13.38 22.65
CA GLY A 121 15.07 -11.97 22.97
C GLY A 121 15.84 -11.03 22.05
N LEU A 122 17.10 -11.33 21.75
CA LEU A 122 17.89 -10.58 20.77
C LEU A 122 17.35 -10.70 19.35
N LYS A 123 16.91 -11.90 18.93
CA LYS A 123 16.24 -12.11 17.63
C LYS A 123 14.95 -11.29 17.54
N PHE A 124 14.16 -11.24 18.61
CA PHE A 124 12.95 -10.44 18.69
C PHE A 124 13.24 -8.93 18.60
N LEU A 125 14.24 -8.44 19.35
CA LEU A 125 14.68 -7.05 19.24
C LEU A 125 15.19 -6.71 17.84
N ASN A 126 15.88 -7.64 17.17
CA ASN A 126 16.30 -7.48 15.78
C ASN A 126 15.11 -7.40 14.82
N ALA A 127 14.10 -8.26 15.00
CA ALA A 127 12.88 -8.23 14.20
C ALA A 127 12.15 -6.88 14.36
N ILE A 128 12.01 -6.38 15.60
CA ILE A 128 11.40 -5.07 15.88
C ILE A 128 12.22 -3.92 15.27
N SER A 129 13.54 -3.96 15.42
CA SER A 129 14.46 -2.94 14.87
C SER A 129 14.40 -2.83 13.35
N ASN A 130 13.91 -3.88 12.68
CA ASN A 130 13.74 -3.95 11.24
C ASN A 130 12.29 -3.75 10.78
N LEU A 131 11.31 -3.82 11.69
CA LEU A 131 9.88 -3.75 11.39
C LEU A 131 9.49 -2.46 10.64
N ALA A 132 10.11 -1.35 11.03
CA ALA A 132 9.85 -0.05 10.41
C ALA A 132 10.67 0.19 9.13
N SER A 133 11.74 -0.57 8.87
CA SER A 133 12.47 -0.53 7.60
C SER A 133 11.59 -0.99 6.43
N ASP A 134 10.72 -1.96 6.70
CA ASP A 134 9.70 -2.42 5.75
C ASP A 134 8.51 -1.45 5.66
N ALA A 135 8.09 -0.85 6.78
CA ALA A 135 7.03 0.16 6.79
C ALA A 135 7.44 1.53 6.20
N LYS A 136 8.75 1.86 6.22
CA LYS A 136 9.32 3.10 5.66
C LYS A 136 9.49 3.03 4.14
N ARG A 137 9.37 1.85 3.52
CA ARG A 137 9.50 1.68 2.07
C ARG A 137 8.24 2.16 1.33
N GLY A 138 8.15 3.49 1.19
CA GLY A 138 7.48 4.13 0.06
C GLY A 138 5.97 3.92 -0.07
N HIS A 139 5.21 4.04 1.02
CA HIS A 139 3.76 4.07 0.87
C HIS A 139 3.34 5.25 -0.04
N PRO A 140 2.42 5.03 -1.01
CA PRO A 140 1.86 6.12 -1.78
C PRO A 140 1.23 7.12 -0.80
N ARG A 141 1.67 8.38 -0.87
CA ARG A 141 1.17 9.47 0.00
C ARG A 141 -0.35 9.68 -0.06
N ASN A 142 -1.05 8.94 -0.91
CA ASN A 142 -2.50 8.83 -0.97
C ASN A 142 -2.88 7.41 -1.48
N ILE A 143 -3.20 6.49 -0.56
CA ILE A 143 -3.55 5.11 -0.91
C ILE A 143 -4.86 5.01 -1.72
N ALA A 144 -5.85 5.88 -1.48
CA ALA A 144 -7.05 5.93 -2.32
C ALA A 144 -6.69 6.30 -3.75
N ALA A 145 -5.91 7.36 -3.94
CA ALA A 145 -5.45 7.76 -5.27
C ALA A 145 -4.73 6.62 -5.99
N TYR A 146 -3.90 5.86 -5.28
CA TYR A 146 -3.26 4.67 -5.82
C TYR A 146 -4.26 3.59 -6.25
N LEU A 147 -5.18 3.20 -5.36
CA LEU A 147 -6.19 2.16 -5.64
C LEU A 147 -7.12 2.57 -6.79
N VAL A 148 -7.51 3.85 -6.86
CA VAL A 148 -8.32 4.39 -7.95
C VAL A 148 -7.59 4.32 -9.28
N VAL A 149 -6.29 4.69 -9.34
CA VAL A 149 -5.51 4.55 -10.58
C VAL A 149 -5.33 3.07 -10.95
N LEU A 150 -5.14 2.19 -9.97
CA LEU A 150 -4.97 0.75 -10.19
C LEU A 150 -6.22 0.13 -10.84
N ASP A 151 -7.41 0.47 -10.34
CA ASP A 151 -8.67 0.02 -10.94
C ASP A 151 -8.96 0.67 -12.28
N ALA A 152 -8.71 1.97 -12.41
CA ALA A 152 -8.87 2.68 -13.67
C ALA A 152 -7.94 2.10 -14.76
N ALA A 153 -6.71 1.72 -14.40
CA ALA A 153 -5.80 1.00 -15.30
C ALA A 153 -6.40 -0.33 -15.76
N ALA A 154 -6.96 -1.10 -14.83
CA ALA A 154 -7.63 -2.37 -15.15
C ALA A 154 -8.83 -2.19 -16.08
N ILE A 155 -9.69 -1.21 -15.81
CA ILE A 155 -10.86 -0.90 -16.64
C ILE A 155 -10.40 -0.46 -18.04
N TYR A 156 -9.37 0.38 -18.13
CA TYR A 156 -8.79 0.84 -19.39
C TYR A 156 -8.20 -0.32 -20.21
N GLU A 157 -7.41 -1.20 -19.57
CA GLU A 157 -6.80 -2.35 -20.22
C GLU A 157 -7.87 -3.33 -20.72
N TRP A 158 -8.91 -3.54 -19.92
CA TRP A 158 -10.05 -4.35 -20.32
C TRP A 158 -10.81 -3.71 -21.48
N SER A 159 -11.17 -2.42 -21.44
CA SER A 159 -12.00 -1.79 -22.47
C SER A 159 -11.29 -1.66 -23.81
N THR A 160 -9.98 -1.37 -23.78
CA THR A 160 -9.19 -1.07 -24.99
C THR A 160 -8.37 -2.25 -25.51
N GLY A 161 -8.10 -3.25 -24.67
CA GLY A 161 -7.12 -4.29 -24.96
C GLY A 161 -5.67 -3.79 -25.00
N ARG A 162 -5.42 -2.51 -24.66
CA ARG A 162 -4.09 -1.89 -24.65
C ARG A 162 -3.58 -1.78 -23.22
N LYS A 163 -2.29 -2.01 -23.01
CA LYS A 163 -1.65 -1.83 -21.71
C LYS A 163 -1.76 -0.37 -21.26
N ALA A 164 -2.23 -0.14 -20.04
CA ALA A 164 -2.19 1.17 -19.42
C ALA A 164 -0.72 1.52 -19.15
N THR A 165 -0.24 2.66 -19.64
CA THR A 165 1.16 3.07 -19.44
C THR A 165 1.22 4.54 -19.03
N ARG A 166 2.14 4.86 -18.12
CA ARG A 166 2.51 6.24 -17.83
C ARG A 166 3.50 6.75 -18.88
N ASN A 167 3.05 7.65 -19.75
CA ASN A 167 3.95 8.34 -20.67
C ASN A 167 4.25 9.75 -20.14
N VAL A 168 5.50 10.19 -20.28
CA VAL A 168 5.95 11.53 -19.93
C VAL A 168 6.56 12.14 -21.18
N ASP A 169 6.04 13.28 -21.60
CA ASP A 169 6.66 14.08 -22.64
C ASP A 169 8.00 14.64 -22.11
N ARG A 170 9.09 14.33 -22.83
CA ARG A 170 10.45 14.73 -22.44
C ARG A 170 10.67 16.24 -22.54
N VAL A 171 9.93 16.93 -23.40
CA VAL A 171 10.07 18.37 -23.63
C VAL A 171 9.32 19.15 -22.55
N THR A 172 8.05 18.81 -22.34
CA THR A 172 7.20 19.55 -21.39
C THR A 172 7.27 18.99 -19.96
N ASN A 173 7.86 17.81 -19.77
CA ASN A 173 7.86 17.05 -18.52
C ASN A 173 6.45 16.80 -17.95
N LYS A 174 5.43 16.80 -18.82
CA LYS A 174 4.04 16.54 -18.47
C LYS A 174 3.68 15.09 -18.80
N GLU A 175 2.78 14.52 -18.01
CA GLU A 175 2.21 13.21 -18.32
C GLU A 175 1.27 13.34 -19.52
N THR A 176 1.39 12.41 -20.46
CA THR A 176 0.65 12.41 -21.73
C THR A 176 0.17 11.00 -22.08
N GLY A 177 -0.58 10.90 -23.17
CA GLY A 177 -0.98 9.63 -23.77
C GLY A 177 -2.41 9.17 -23.41
N PRO A 178 -2.87 8.07 -24.01
CA PRO A 178 -4.28 7.71 -24.00
C PRO A 178 -4.80 7.33 -22.60
N PHE A 179 -3.97 6.64 -21.80
CA PHE A 179 -4.34 6.28 -20.44
C PHE A 179 -4.43 7.52 -19.52
N ARG A 180 -3.58 8.52 -19.76
CA ARG A 180 -3.66 9.81 -19.06
C ARG A 180 -4.98 10.51 -19.39
N SER A 181 -5.36 10.58 -20.68
CA SER A 181 -6.63 11.18 -21.10
C SER A 181 -7.85 10.46 -20.50
N PHE A 182 -7.82 9.13 -20.45
CA PHE A 182 -8.85 8.34 -19.76
C PHE A 182 -8.94 8.70 -18.27
N LEU A 183 -7.80 8.78 -17.57
CA LEU A 183 -7.77 9.19 -16.16
C LEU A 183 -8.26 10.63 -15.95
N GLU A 184 -7.99 11.55 -16.88
CA GLU A 184 -8.48 12.92 -16.79
C GLU A 184 -10.01 13.02 -16.87
N ALA A 185 -10.67 12.06 -17.53
CA ALA A 185 -12.13 11.94 -17.53
C ALA A 185 -12.66 11.35 -16.22
N VAL A 186 -12.00 10.31 -15.69
CA VAL A 186 -12.44 9.59 -14.47
C VAL A 186 -12.17 10.40 -13.19
N TRP A 187 -11.00 11.03 -13.11
CA TRP A 187 -10.46 11.59 -11.87
C TRP A 187 -11.33 12.68 -11.23
N PRO A 188 -11.87 13.66 -11.98
CA PRO A 188 -12.73 14.70 -11.41
C PRO A 188 -14.03 14.14 -10.83
N ILE A 189 -14.55 13.04 -11.40
CA ILE A 189 -15.78 12.39 -10.93
C ILE A 189 -15.55 11.76 -9.56
N VAL A 190 -14.41 11.09 -9.37
CA VAL A 190 -14.08 10.40 -8.11
C VAL A 190 -13.67 11.39 -7.01
N PHE A 191 -12.91 12.43 -7.33
CA PHE A 191 -12.29 13.29 -6.33
C PHE A 191 -12.83 14.73 -6.25
N GLY A 192 -13.67 15.15 -7.19
CA GLY A 192 -14.37 16.46 -7.18
C GLY A 192 -13.47 17.70 -7.31
N LYS A 193 -12.13 17.56 -7.41
CA LYS A 193 -11.16 18.68 -7.35
C LYS A 193 -10.39 18.88 -8.66
N GLY A 194 -11.06 18.71 -9.79
CA GLY A 194 -10.39 18.71 -11.09
C GLY A 194 -9.27 17.67 -11.11
N LEU A 195 -8.09 18.01 -11.66
CA LEU A 195 -6.98 17.08 -11.85
C LEU A 195 -5.94 17.06 -10.73
N PHE A 196 -6.23 17.69 -9.59
CA PHE A 196 -5.26 17.79 -8.49
C PHE A 196 -4.84 16.41 -7.98
N GLY A 197 -3.52 16.20 -7.86
CA GLY A 197 -2.94 14.95 -7.34
C GLY A 197 -2.84 13.80 -8.34
N LEU A 198 -3.45 13.89 -9.53
CA LEU A 198 -3.44 12.80 -10.51
C LEU A 198 -2.02 12.43 -10.96
N GLN A 199 -1.16 13.42 -11.22
CA GLN A 199 0.23 13.18 -11.63
C GLN A 199 1.04 12.42 -10.56
N ALA A 200 0.84 12.78 -9.29
CA ALA A 200 1.50 12.08 -8.20
C ALA A 200 0.98 10.63 -8.05
N ALA A 201 -0.32 10.43 -8.26
CA ALA A 201 -0.97 9.12 -8.23
C ALA A 201 -0.46 8.20 -9.34
N MET A 202 -0.42 8.69 -10.58
CA MET A 202 0.10 7.94 -11.74
C MET A 202 1.56 7.54 -11.54
N ARG A 203 2.41 8.45 -11.07
CA ARG A 203 3.80 8.14 -10.73
C ARG A 203 3.92 7.06 -9.65
N GLY A 204 3.10 7.16 -8.60
CA GLY A 204 3.08 6.18 -7.52
C GLY A 204 2.63 4.80 -8.00
N TRP A 205 1.60 4.76 -8.83
CA TRP A 205 1.08 3.54 -9.44
C TRP A 205 2.10 2.85 -10.36
N GLU A 206 2.73 3.57 -11.28
CA GLU A 206 3.73 3.01 -12.19
C GLU A 206 4.93 2.40 -11.43
N ALA A 207 5.39 3.11 -10.38
CA ALA A 207 6.49 2.64 -9.54
C ALA A 207 6.13 1.35 -8.76
N ALA A 208 4.92 1.29 -8.21
CA ALA A 208 4.43 0.10 -7.49
C ALA A 208 4.23 -1.08 -8.45
N ARG A 209 3.58 -0.86 -9.60
CA ARG A 209 3.37 -1.88 -10.64
C ARG A 209 4.69 -2.51 -11.11
N THR A 210 5.70 -1.67 -11.40
CA THR A 210 7.02 -2.14 -11.85
C THR A 210 7.72 -2.99 -10.80
N LYS A 211 7.52 -2.68 -9.52
CA LYS A 211 8.22 -3.32 -8.40
C LYS A 211 7.53 -4.60 -7.92
N TYR A 212 6.21 -4.65 -7.96
CA TYR A 212 5.42 -5.68 -7.28
C TYR A 212 4.51 -6.50 -8.22
N ASP A 213 4.41 -6.15 -9.51
CA ASP A 213 3.46 -6.73 -10.46
C ASP A 213 2.01 -6.78 -9.93
N GLU A 214 1.63 -5.77 -9.13
CA GLU A 214 0.29 -5.69 -8.55
C GLU A 214 -0.79 -5.58 -9.62
N LYS A 215 -1.88 -6.33 -9.44
CA LYS A 215 -3.07 -6.34 -10.30
C LYS A 215 -4.29 -5.93 -9.49
N SER A 216 -5.21 -5.20 -10.14
CA SER A 216 -6.50 -4.88 -9.51
C SER A 216 -7.33 -6.14 -9.30
N ALA A 217 -7.89 -6.31 -8.09
CA ALA A 217 -8.89 -7.33 -7.81
C ALA A 217 -10.15 -7.16 -8.67
N LEU A 218 -10.41 -5.94 -9.15
CA LEU A 218 -11.50 -5.65 -10.08
C LEU A 218 -11.39 -6.47 -11.37
N ILE A 219 -10.19 -6.80 -11.88
CA ILE A 219 -10.04 -7.58 -13.12
C ILE A 219 -10.65 -8.98 -12.97
N ALA A 220 -10.36 -9.66 -11.86
CA ALA A 220 -10.91 -10.98 -11.58
C ALA A 220 -12.45 -10.91 -11.50
N ASN A 221 -12.97 -9.84 -10.90
CA ASN A 221 -14.40 -9.61 -10.78
C ASN A 221 -15.06 -9.20 -12.10
N ILE A 222 -14.42 -8.40 -12.96
CA ILE A 222 -14.97 -7.98 -14.26
C ILE A 222 -15.27 -9.20 -15.13
N ARG A 223 -14.40 -10.22 -15.12
CA ARG A 223 -14.63 -11.48 -15.86
C ARG A 223 -15.89 -12.19 -15.37
N LEU A 224 -16.05 -12.32 -14.05
CA LEU A 224 -17.24 -12.92 -13.44
C LEU A 224 -18.50 -12.08 -13.69
N ARG A 225 -18.39 -10.75 -13.62
CA ARG A 225 -19.49 -9.79 -13.76
C ARG A 225 -19.99 -9.65 -15.20
N THR A 226 -19.13 -9.88 -16.19
CA THR A 226 -19.46 -9.70 -17.61
C THR A 226 -19.77 -11.02 -18.35
N GLY A 227 -19.56 -12.17 -17.69
CA GLY A 227 -19.84 -13.50 -18.23
C GLY A 227 -18.95 -13.91 -19.42
N MET A 228 -17.82 -13.24 -19.64
CA MET A 228 -16.94 -13.51 -20.79
C MET A 228 -15.78 -14.43 -20.37
N ALA A 229 -15.78 -15.65 -20.90
CA ALA A 229 -14.56 -16.46 -21.04
C ALA A 229 -13.82 -15.98 -22.30
N ASP A 230 -12.48 -15.94 -22.24
CA ASP A 230 -11.60 -15.46 -23.32
C ASP A 230 -11.82 -16.25 -24.64
#